data_AF-A0A318H2B0-F1
#
_entry.id   AF-A0A318H2B0-F1
#
_cell.length_a   1.000
_cell.length_b   1.000
_cell.length_c   1.000
_cell.angle_alpha   90.00
_cell.angle_beta   90.00
_cell.angle_gamma   90.00
#
_symmetry.space_group_name_H-M   'P 1'
#
loop_
_entity.id
_entity.type
_entity.pdbx_description
1 polymer ?
#
loop_
_entity_poly.entity_id
_entity_poly.type
_entity_poly.pdbx_seq_one_letter_code
_entity_poly.pdbx_strand_id
1 'polypeptide(L)'
;MGQQVCTGAMTQCTFGVAPGSLMVLPVSLVMTGAPAANIMDNKPLVNVLPFGMCQSMANPMVAAASAAAMGALVPMPCLPMTTAPWVPGAPTVLLGNMPALNNSSKLMCMWGGVISINVPGQFTVMVP
;
A
#
# COMPACT_ATOMS: atom_id res chain seq x y z
N MET A 1 -3.30 0.18 -19.63
CA MET A 1 -3.19 1.61 -19.30
C MET A 1 -4.00 1.87 -18.05
N GLY A 2 -3.30 2.10 -16.94
CA GLY A 2 -3.83 2.54 -15.66
C GLY A 2 -3.52 4.02 -15.40
N GLN A 3 -4.05 4.53 -14.30
CA GLN A 3 -3.78 5.88 -13.82
C GLN A 3 -2.49 5.84 -12.98
N GLN A 4 -1.56 6.77 -13.25
CA GLN A 4 -0.35 6.93 -12.46
C GLN A 4 -0.72 7.25 -11.01
N VAL A 5 -0.06 6.60 -10.07
CA VAL A 5 -0.34 6.78 -8.64
C VAL A 5 0.56 7.89 -8.12
N CYS A 6 0.04 8.72 -7.21
CA CYS A 6 0.81 9.76 -6.55
C CYS A 6 0.53 9.80 -5.04
N THR A 7 1.24 10.69 -4.34
CA THR A 7 0.94 11.03 -2.94
C THR A 7 -0.55 11.33 -2.75
N GLY A 8 -1.13 10.83 -1.66
CA GLY A 8 -2.55 11.00 -1.33
C GLY A 8 -3.46 9.94 -1.94
N ALA A 9 -2.92 8.95 -2.66
CA ALA A 9 -3.70 7.82 -3.14
C ALA A 9 -4.37 7.06 -1.98
N MET A 10 -5.65 6.71 -2.13
CA MET A 10 -6.36 5.88 -1.17
C MET A 10 -6.09 4.41 -1.48
N THR A 11 -5.65 3.69 -0.45
CA THR A 11 -5.33 2.26 -0.52
C THR A 11 -6.28 1.46 0.37
N GLN A 12 -6.50 0.19 0.05
CA GLN A 12 -7.34 -0.70 0.82
C GLN A 12 -6.61 -2.03 1.04
N CYS A 13 -6.51 -2.48 2.29
CA CYS A 13 -6.02 -3.81 2.64
C CYS A 13 -7.20 -4.77 2.83
N THR A 14 -7.07 -6.02 2.38
CA THR A 14 -8.09 -7.08 2.55
C THR A 14 -8.40 -7.42 4.01
N PHE A 15 -7.45 -7.19 4.93
CA PHE A 15 -7.62 -7.45 6.37
C PHE A 15 -7.72 -6.16 7.21
N GLY A 16 -7.69 -4.99 6.58
CA GLY A 16 -7.87 -3.71 7.26
C GLY A 16 -9.34 -3.35 7.40
N VAL A 17 -9.73 -2.72 8.50
CA VAL A 17 -11.12 -2.25 8.71
C VAL A 17 -11.37 -0.84 8.16
N ALA A 18 -10.32 -0.13 7.76
CA ALA A 18 -10.40 1.22 7.19
C ALA A 18 -9.47 1.36 5.97
N PRO A 19 -9.74 2.31 5.06
CA PRO A 19 -8.79 2.66 4.02
C PRO A 19 -7.53 3.27 4.62
N GLY A 20 -6.40 3.04 3.97
CA GLY A 20 -5.15 3.73 4.23
C GLY A 20 -4.86 4.78 3.15
N SER A 21 -3.76 5.50 3.30
CA SER A 21 -3.25 6.38 2.25
C SER A 21 -1.81 6.03 1.88
N LEU A 22 -1.46 6.31 0.63
CA LEU A 22 -0.10 6.22 0.13
C LEU A 22 0.56 7.59 0.23
N MET A 23 1.69 7.66 0.94
CA MET A 23 2.58 8.81 0.94
C MET A 23 3.79 8.52 0.07
N VAL A 24 4.05 9.39 -0.87
CA VAL A 24 5.16 9.31 -1.81
C VAL A 24 6.08 10.47 -1.52
N LEU A 25 7.34 10.16 -1.23
CA LEU A 25 8.36 11.18 -1.06
C LEU A 25 8.86 11.64 -2.45
N PRO A 26 9.23 12.93 -2.63
CA PRO A 26 9.68 13.46 -3.92
C PRO A 26 11.11 13.02 -4.30
N VAL A 27 11.50 11.78 -3.99
CA VAL A 27 12.86 11.24 -4.22
C VAL A 27 13.12 10.98 -5.71
N SER A 28 12.09 10.60 -6.45
CA SER A 28 12.18 10.38 -7.90
C SER A 28 12.26 11.67 -8.72
N LEU A 29 11.99 12.83 -8.10
CA LEU A 29 11.88 14.15 -8.73
C LEU A 29 10.84 14.23 -9.87
N VAL A 30 9.89 13.29 -9.93
CA VAL A 30 8.80 13.30 -10.90
C VAL A 30 7.46 13.60 -10.21
N MET A 31 6.66 14.46 -10.85
CA MET A 31 5.40 14.97 -10.31
C MET A 31 4.25 14.76 -11.30
N THR A 32 3.07 14.42 -10.79
CA THR A 32 1.78 14.42 -11.50
C THR A 32 0.80 15.37 -10.81
N GLY A 33 1.25 16.59 -10.51
CA GLY A 33 0.61 17.54 -9.57
C GLY A 33 0.99 17.29 -8.10
N ALA A 34 1.30 16.04 -7.76
CA ALA A 34 1.93 15.60 -6.51
C ALA A 34 3.04 14.58 -6.83
N PRO A 35 3.94 14.25 -5.87
CA PRO A 35 5.00 13.27 -6.09
C PRO A 35 4.47 11.95 -6.65
N ALA A 36 5.03 11.53 -7.79
CA ALA A 36 4.61 10.35 -8.53
C ALA A 36 5.24 9.08 -7.95
N ALA A 37 4.42 8.05 -7.72
CA ALA A 37 4.80 6.80 -7.09
C ALA A 37 5.47 5.82 -8.06
N ASN A 38 6.43 5.05 -7.57
CA ASN A 38 6.98 3.88 -8.25
C ASN A 38 6.83 2.62 -7.39
N ILE A 39 7.23 1.46 -7.91
CA ILE A 39 7.07 0.17 -7.19
C ILE A 39 7.86 0.07 -5.87
N MET A 40 8.80 0.98 -5.62
CA MET A 40 9.62 1.01 -4.41
C MET A 40 9.00 1.85 -3.28
N ASP A 41 7.90 2.55 -3.54
CA ASP A 41 7.11 3.25 -2.52
C ASP A 41 6.29 2.27 -1.66
N ASN A 42 6.99 1.30 -1.06
CA ASN A 42 6.44 0.20 -0.26
C ASN A 42 6.82 0.28 1.23
N LYS A 43 7.56 1.31 1.65
CA LYS A 43 8.11 1.35 3.02
C LYS A 43 6.99 1.48 4.05
N PRO A 44 6.90 0.55 5.02
CA PRO A 44 5.94 0.64 6.11
C PRO A 44 6.04 1.97 6.85
N LEU A 45 4.89 2.57 7.20
CA LEU A 45 4.79 3.81 7.98
C LEU A 45 5.41 5.06 7.34
N VAL A 46 6.13 4.90 6.23
CA VAL A 46 6.64 6.00 5.41
C VAL A 46 5.77 6.13 4.17
N ASN A 47 5.67 5.09 3.36
CA ASN A 47 4.82 5.11 2.17
C ASN A 47 3.43 4.56 2.44
N VAL A 48 3.36 3.41 3.13
CA VAL A 48 2.10 2.68 3.35
C VAL A 48 1.64 2.96 4.77
N LEU A 49 0.57 3.75 4.90
CA LEU A 49 0.00 4.08 6.21
C LEU A 49 -0.92 2.95 6.73
N PRO A 50 -1.15 2.88 8.05
CA PRO A 50 -2.06 1.92 8.67
C PRO A 50 -3.49 1.88 8.11
N PHE A 51 -4.10 0.69 8.11
CA PHE A 51 -5.49 0.44 7.66
C PHE A 51 -6.48 0.36 8.83
N GLY A 52 -6.30 1.18 9.86
CA GLY A 52 -7.03 1.11 11.12
C GLY A 52 -6.61 -0.11 11.95
N MET A 53 -7.48 -1.11 12.01
CA MET A 53 -7.28 -2.40 12.70
C MET A 53 -7.04 -3.52 11.69
N CYS A 54 -6.10 -4.41 12.00
CA CYS A 54 -5.80 -5.63 11.25
C CYS A 54 -6.54 -6.82 11.85
N GLN A 55 -7.16 -7.62 10.99
CA GLN A 55 -7.91 -8.83 11.36
C GLN A 55 -7.19 -10.13 10.97
N SER A 56 -5.94 -10.05 10.52
CA SER A 56 -5.19 -11.23 10.09
C SER A 56 -4.55 -11.98 11.25
N MET A 57 -4.80 -13.27 11.35
CA MET A 57 -4.13 -14.17 12.31
C MET A 57 -2.65 -14.38 12.01
N ALA A 58 -2.16 -14.00 10.82
CA ALA A 58 -0.72 -13.98 10.54
C ALA A 58 0.00 -12.80 11.21
N ASN A 59 -0.73 -11.78 11.68
CA ASN A 59 -0.15 -10.73 12.52
C ASN A 59 0.02 -11.26 13.95
N PRO A 60 1.25 -11.31 14.50
CA PRO A 60 1.51 -11.88 15.82
C PRO A 60 0.75 -11.17 16.95
N MET A 61 0.48 -9.86 16.82
CA MET A 61 -0.30 -9.11 17.81
C MET A 61 -1.77 -9.56 17.82
N VAL A 62 -2.37 -9.78 16.65
CA VAL A 62 -3.74 -10.29 16.50
C VAL A 62 -3.82 -11.72 17.02
N ALA A 63 -2.84 -12.56 16.67
CA ALA A 63 -2.79 -13.94 17.12
C ALA A 63 -2.68 -14.06 18.65
N ALA A 64 -1.77 -13.29 19.26
CA ALA A 64 -1.60 -13.26 20.72
C ALA A 64 -2.84 -12.74 21.44
N ALA A 65 -3.45 -11.67 20.94
CA ALA A 65 -4.67 -11.11 21.52
C ALA A 65 -5.86 -12.06 21.41
N SER A 66 -6.01 -12.74 20.27
CA SER A 66 -7.06 -13.72 20.05
C SER A 66 -6.87 -14.95 20.94
N ALA A 67 -5.61 -15.38 21.15
CA ALA A 67 -5.29 -16.44 22.09
C ALA A 67 -5.66 -16.06 23.55
N ALA A 68 -5.38 -14.81 23.95
CA ALA A 68 -5.78 -14.29 25.26
C ALA A 68 -7.31 -14.16 25.43
N ALA A 69 -8.04 -13.97 24.33
CA ALA A 69 -9.50 -13.95 24.29
C ALA A 69 -10.13 -15.34 24.05
N MET A 70 -9.42 -16.42 24.45
CA MET A 70 -9.92 -17.80 24.35
C MET A 70 -10.30 -18.21 22.91
N GLY A 71 -9.57 -17.68 21.92
CA GLY A 71 -9.77 -17.97 20.50
C GLY A 71 -10.74 -17.02 19.77
N ALA A 72 -11.38 -16.08 20.47
CA ALA A 72 -12.16 -15.02 19.81
C ALA A 72 -11.22 -14.07 19.05
N LEU A 73 -11.54 -13.73 17.80
CA LEU A 73 -10.73 -12.82 17.00
C LEU A 73 -10.71 -11.44 17.66
N VAL A 74 -9.51 -10.97 18.04
CA VAL A 74 -9.29 -9.62 18.57
C VAL A 74 -8.46 -8.83 17.56
N PRO A 75 -9.10 -7.94 16.76
CA PRO A 75 -8.37 -7.07 15.86
C PRO A 75 -7.39 -6.19 16.64
N MET A 76 -6.22 -5.96 16.08
CA MET A 76 -5.18 -5.10 16.68
C MET A 76 -4.79 -3.97 15.71
N PRO A 77 -4.27 -2.84 16.20
CA PRO A 77 -3.82 -1.74 15.34
C PRO A 77 -2.92 -2.23 14.21
N CYS A 78 -3.23 -1.82 12.98
CA CYS A 78 -2.50 -2.26 11.81
C CYS A 78 -1.11 -1.60 11.78
N LEU A 79 -0.06 -2.40 11.91
CA LEU A 79 1.30 -2.02 11.56
C LEU A 79 1.62 -2.69 10.22
N PRO A 80 1.59 -1.95 9.09
CA PRO A 80 1.88 -2.54 7.78
C PRO A 80 3.26 -3.20 7.78
N MET A 81 3.38 -4.36 7.15
CA MET A 81 4.67 -5.03 6.99
C MET A 81 4.84 -5.44 5.52
N THR A 82 5.25 -4.47 4.73
CA THR A 82 5.33 -4.53 3.27
C THR A 82 6.79 -4.42 2.84
N THR A 83 7.49 -5.56 2.84
CA THR A 83 8.93 -5.62 2.51
C THR A 83 9.19 -5.78 1.00
N ALA A 84 8.22 -6.34 0.29
CA ALA A 84 8.28 -6.55 -1.16
C ALA A 84 7.82 -5.29 -1.94
N PRO A 85 8.32 -5.09 -3.17
CA PRO A 85 7.81 -4.07 -4.08
C PRO A 85 6.34 -4.28 -4.46
N TRP A 86 5.72 -3.19 -4.94
CA TRP A 86 4.43 -3.29 -5.63
C TRP A 86 4.59 -4.09 -6.93
N VAL A 87 3.53 -4.79 -7.32
CA VAL A 87 3.48 -5.55 -8.57
C VAL A 87 2.16 -5.34 -9.32
N PRO A 88 2.13 -5.35 -10.65
CA PRO A 88 3.29 -5.42 -11.55
C PRO A 88 4.01 -4.07 -11.75
N GLY A 89 3.36 -2.94 -11.46
CA GLY A 89 3.81 -1.62 -11.92
C GLY A 89 3.69 -1.45 -13.44
N ALA A 90 4.30 -0.39 -13.96
CA ALA A 90 4.40 -0.06 -15.38
C ALA A 90 5.87 -0.15 -15.84
N PRO A 91 6.35 -1.31 -16.32
CA PRO A 91 7.78 -1.56 -16.55
C PRO A 91 8.41 -0.70 -17.66
N THR A 92 7.61 -0.17 -18.57
CA THR A 92 8.09 0.69 -19.67
C THR A 92 8.20 2.17 -19.29
N VAL A 93 7.73 2.56 -18.11
CA VAL A 93 7.79 3.95 -17.61
C VAL A 93 8.58 3.92 -16.31
N LEU A 94 9.72 4.60 -16.26
CA LEU A 94 10.60 4.59 -15.10
C LEU A 94 10.58 5.93 -14.38
N LEU A 95 10.44 5.89 -13.05
CA LEU A 95 10.58 7.03 -12.14
C LEU A 95 11.72 6.72 -11.15
N GLY A 96 12.82 7.46 -11.23
CA GLY A 96 14.02 7.18 -10.41
C GLY A 96 14.58 5.77 -10.66
N ASN A 97 14.69 5.36 -11.93
CA ASN A 97 15.14 4.04 -12.38
C ASN A 97 14.29 2.84 -11.92
N MET A 98 13.10 3.08 -11.39
CA MET A 98 12.15 2.04 -10.98
C MET A 98 10.83 2.16 -11.75
N PRO A 99 10.15 1.04 -12.10
CA PRO A 99 8.85 1.06 -12.74
C PRO A 99 7.83 1.95 -12.03
N ALA A 100 7.10 2.76 -12.80
CA ALA A 100 6.06 3.63 -12.28
C ALA A 100 4.89 2.80 -11.70
N LEU A 101 4.22 3.33 -10.69
CA LEU A 101 3.11 2.66 -10.03
C LEU A 101 1.79 3.12 -10.65
N ASN A 102 0.95 2.16 -11.04
CA ASN A 102 -0.39 2.43 -11.58
C ASN A 102 -1.48 1.89 -10.63
N ASN A 103 -2.73 2.30 -10.84
CA ASN A 103 -3.86 1.90 -9.99
C ASN A 103 -4.22 0.40 -10.04
N SER A 104 -3.73 -0.38 -11.01
CA SER A 104 -3.92 -1.84 -11.04
C SER A 104 -2.91 -2.58 -10.16
N SER A 105 -1.84 -1.91 -9.74
CA SER A 105 -0.79 -2.50 -8.91
C SER A 105 -1.29 -2.87 -7.51
N LYS A 106 -0.70 -3.94 -6.97
CA LYS A 106 -0.98 -4.51 -5.65
C LYS A 106 0.30 -4.60 -4.83
N LEU A 107 0.14 -4.54 -3.52
CA LEU A 107 1.24 -4.74 -2.57
C LEU A 107 0.88 -5.83 -1.58
N MET A 108 1.84 -6.73 -1.35
CA MET A 108 1.66 -7.85 -0.44
C MET A 108 2.16 -7.47 0.95
N CYS A 109 1.31 -7.63 1.95
CA CYS A 109 1.66 -7.50 3.35
C CYS A 109 2.06 -8.88 3.91
N MET A 110 3.11 -8.94 4.73
CA MET A 110 3.56 -10.18 5.37
C MET A 110 2.52 -10.78 6.32
N TRP A 111 1.56 -9.98 6.77
CA TRP A 111 0.36 -10.46 7.47
C TRP A 111 -0.66 -11.14 6.54
N GLY A 112 -0.29 -11.47 5.30
CA GLY A 112 -1.17 -12.11 4.31
C GLY A 112 -2.15 -11.16 3.61
N GLY A 113 -2.15 -9.87 3.96
CA GLY A 113 -3.02 -8.88 3.34
C GLY A 113 -2.59 -8.50 1.93
N VAL A 114 -3.56 -8.28 1.05
CA VAL A 114 -3.35 -7.68 -0.27
C VAL A 114 -3.81 -6.24 -0.20
N ILE A 115 -2.93 -5.31 -0.55
CA ILE A 115 -3.21 -3.88 -0.59
C ILE A 115 -3.48 -3.49 -2.03
N SER A 116 -4.67 -2.95 -2.29
CA SER A 116 -5.07 -2.38 -3.57
C SER A 116 -5.09 -0.85 -3.53
N ILE A 117 -4.96 -0.26 -4.70
CA ILE A 117 -5.13 1.18 -4.90
C ILE A 117 -6.56 1.40 -5.37
N ASN A 118 -7.35 2.11 -4.57
CA ASN A 118 -8.75 2.40 -4.87
C ASN A 118 -8.88 3.74 -5.58
N VAL A 119 -8.12 4.74 -5.14
CA VAL A 119 -8.04 6.06 -5.79
C VAL A 119 -6.56 6.43 -5.94
N PRO A 120 -6.06 6.70 -7.17
CA PRO A 120 -4.64 6.94 -7.42
C PRO A 120 -4.11 8.31 -6.98
N GLY A 121 -4.99 9.21 -6.51
CA GLY A 121 -4.64 10.56 -6.06
C GLY A 121 -4.66 11.62 -7.18
N GLN A 122 -4.67 11.18 -8.45
CA GLN A 122 -4.77 12.04 -9.63
C GLN A 122 -5.45 11.27 -10.78
N PHE A 123 -6.02 11.96 -11.77
CA PHE A 123 -6.78 11.34 -12.87
C PHE A 123 -6.35 11.80 -14.27
N THR A 124 -5.24 12.53 -14.39
CA THR A 124 -4.80 13.16 -15.65
C THR A 124 -3.68 12.40 -16.35
N VAL A 125 -2.77 11.77 -15.58
CA VAL A 125 -1.61 11.05 -16.10
C VAL A 125 -1.90 9.55 -16.17
N MET A 126 -1.71 8.98 -17.36
CA MET A 126 -1.89 7.56 -17.63
C MET A 126 -0.53 6.90 -17.86
N VAL A 127 -0.35 5.71 -17.32
CA VAL A 127 0.81 4.83 -17.56
C VAL A 127 0.30 3.42 -17.92
N PRO A 128 1.07 2.59 -18.63
CA PRO A 128 0.64 1.26 -19.04
C PRO A 128 0.06 0.41 -17.91
#